data_AF-A0A3D0P830-F1
#
_entry.id   AF-A0A3D0P830-F1
#
_cell.length_a   1.000
_cell.length_b   1.000
_cell.length_c   1.000
_cell.angle_alpha   90.00
_cell.angle_beta   90.00
_cell.angle_gamma   90.00
#
_symmetry.space_group_name_H-M   'P 1'
#
loop_
_entity.id
_entity.type
_entity.pdbx_description
1 polymer ?
#
loop_
_entity_poly.entity_id
_entity_poly.type
_entity_poly.pdbx_seq_one_letter_code
_entity_poly.pdbx_strand_id
1 'polypeptide(L)' 'DSLVEESHSAGLLEHPHYTRPANYREMEVPAVLRSGDHGAIARWRAEQQKERTEQRRPDLWAQWQAEHPGEQG' A
#
# COMPACT_ATOMS: atom_id res chain seq x y z
N ASP A 1 -14.03 -12.39 -12.78
CA ASP A 1 -12.60 -12.65 -12.59
C ASP A 1 -12.02 -11.52 -11.72
N SER A 2 -11.03 -11.81 -10.87
CA SER A 2 -10.34 -10.83 -9.99
C SER A 2 -10.99 -10.45 -8.65
N LEU A 3 -11.07 -11.39 -7.70
CA LEU A 3 -11.25 -11.08 -6.26
C LEU A 3 -10.45 -12.02 -5.33
N VAL A 4 -9.53 -12.82 -5.87
CA VAL A 4 -8.77 -13.84 -5.14
C VAL A 4 -7.32 -13.82 -5.60
N GLU A 5 -6.67 -12.66 -5.55
CA GLU A 5 -5.22 -12.66 -5.57
C GLU A 5 -4.75 -12.08 -4.24
N GLU A 6 -4.44 -13.03 -3.35
CA GLU A 6 -3.38 -12.94 -2.36
C GLU A 6 -3.70 -12.12 -1.10
N SER A 7 -4.67 -12.61 -0.32
CA SER A 7 -4.90 -12.18 1.07
C SER A 7 -3.76 -12.54 2.04
N HIS A 8 -2.63 -13.06 1.55
CA HIS A 8 -1.42 -13.29 2.33
C HIS A 8 -0.50 -12.07 2.22
N SER A 9 -0.97 -10.99 2.82
CA SER A 9 -0.20 -9.79 3.17
C SER A 9 1.20 -10.22 3.59
N ALA A 10 2.21 -9.76 2.85
CA ALA A 10 3.62 -10.05 3.09
C ALA A 10 4.11 -9.42 4.42
N GLY A 11 3.50 -9.73 5.55
CA GLY A 11 3.74 -9.08 6.84
C GLY A 11 3.29 -7.61 6.92
N LEU A 12 2.99 -6.93 5.81
CA LEU A 12 2.60 -5.52 5.79
C LEU A 12 1.08 -5.32 5.99
N LEU A 13 0.71 -4.15 6.51
CA LEU A 13 -0.65 -3.68 6.57
C LEU A 13 -1.20 -3.39 5.17
N GLU A 14 -2.49 -3.67 4.98
CA GLU A 14 -3.20 -3.45 3.72
C GLU A 14 -3.21 -1.97 3.29
N HIS A 15 -3.12 -1.75 1.97
CA HIS A 15 -3.10 -0.41 1.40
C HIS A 15 -4.43 0.31 1.65
N PRO A 16 -4.44 1.65 1.76
CA PRO A 16 -5.69 2.39 1.82
C PRO A 16 -6.54 2.13 0.58
N HIS A 17 -7.79 1.70 0.80
CA HIS A 17 -8.78 1.51 -0.26
C HIS A 17 -9.53 2.80 -0.52
N TYR A 18 -9.59 3.20 -1.77
CA TYR A 18 -10.35 4.37 -2.22
C TYR A 18 -11.50 3.88 -3.09
N THR A 19 -12.72 4.15 -2.64
CA THR A 19 -13.93 3.97 -3.43
C THR A 19 -14.50 5.34 -3.79
N ARG A 20 -15.26 5.41 -4.88
CA ARG A 20 -15.97 6.65 -5.25
C ARG A 20 -17.18 6.84 -4.30
N PRO A 21 -17.55 8.10 -3.96
CA PRO A 21 -17.11 9.36 -4.55
C PRO A 21 -15.76 9.88 -4.01
N ALA A 22 -15.08 10.70 -4.81
CA ALA A 22 -13.70 11.16 -4.61
C ALA A 22 -13.44 12.05 -3.38
N ASN A 23 -14.45 12.30 -2.54
CA ASN A 23 -14.35 13.17 -1.36
C ASN A 23 -14.57 12.35 -0.10
N TYR A 24 -13.49 11.85 0.49
CA TYR A 24 -13.49 11.34 1.86
C TYR A 24 -12.48 12.15 2.69
N ARG A 25 -13.01 13.04 3.54
CA ARG A 25 -12.28 13.76 4.60
C ARG A 25 -11.11 14.66 4.16
N GLU A 26 -11.32 15.53 3.17
CA GLU A 26 -10.33 16.56 2.77
C GLU A 26 -8.95 16.01 2.31
N MET A 27 -8.82 14.68 2.17
CA MET A 27 -7.64 14.05 1.60
C MET A 27 -7.81 14.04 0.08
N GLU A 28 -7.06 14.91 -0.58
CA GLU A 28 -6.99 14.95 -2.03
C GLU A 28 -6.51 13.59 -2.55
N VAL A 29 -7.26 12.99 -3.48
CA VAL A 29 -6.90 11.72 -4.08
C VAL A 29 -5.54 11.88 -4.78
N PRO A 30 -4.53 11.07 -4.44
CA PRO A 30 -3.21 11.14 -5.06
C PRO A 30 -3.30 11.19 -6.57
N ALA A 31 -2.55 12.10 -7.19
CA ALA A 31 -2.55 12.28 -8.66
C ALA A 31 -2.25 10.96 -9.40
N VAL A 32 -1.45 10.06 -8.79
CA VAL A 32 -1.15 8.72 -9.32
C VAL A 32 -2.40 7.84 -9.48
N LEU A 33 -3.37 7.93 -8.57
CA LEU A 33 -4.65 7.22 -8.68
C LEU A 33 -5.58 7.85 -9.74
N ARG A 34 -5.34 9.13 -10.09
CA ARG A 34 -6.08 9.86 -11.12
C ARG A 34 -5.46 9.74 -12.52
N SER A 35 -4.20 9.34 -12.61
CA SER A 35 -3.45 9.23 -13.87
C SER A 35 -3.87 8.03 -14.73
N GLY A 36 -4.57 7.05 -14.16
CA GLY A 36 -4.94 5.81 -14.86
C GLY A 36 -3.78 4.86 -15.15
N ASP A 37 -2.58 5.18 -14.67
CA ASP A 37 -1.40 4.32 -14.82
C ASP A 37 -1.46 3.19 -13.78
N HIS A 38 -1.84 2.01 -14.24
CA HIS A 38 -1.94 0.83 -13.38
C HIS A 38 -0.61 0.45 -12.72
N GLY A 39 0.53 0.68 -13.37
CA GLY A 39 1.85 0.41 -12.80
C GLY A 39 2.21 1.40 -11.70
N ALA A 40 1.94 2.68 -11.93
CA ALA A 40 2.16 3.71 -10.92
C ALA A 40 1.22 3.53 -9.71
N ILE A 41 -0.04 3.12 -9.95
CA ILE A 41 -1.00 2.78 -8.89
C ILE A 41 -0.50 1.59 -8.06
N ALA A 42 0.00 0.53 -8.70
CA ALA A 42 0.53 -0.63 -7.99
C ALA A 42 1.74 -0.27 -7.12
N ARG A 43 2.70 0.51 -7.66
CA ARG A 43 3.85 1.02 -6.89
C ARG A 43 3.40 1.87 -5.72
N TRP A 44 2.50 2.81 -5.96
CA TRP A 44 1.96 3.67 -4.90
C TRP A 44 1.28 2.87 -3.80
N ARG A 45 0.49 1.85 -4.15
CA ARG A 45 -0.14 0.94 -3.18
C ARG A 45 0.90 0.19 -2.35
N ALA A 46 1.99 -0.29 -2.95
CA ALA A 46 3.06 -0.96 -2.22
C ALA A 46 3.75 -0.01 -1.23
N GLU A 47 4.08 1.20 -1.66
CA GLU A 47 4.72 2.21 -0.80
C GLU A 47 3.82 2.63 0.37
N GLN A 48 2.52 2.84 0.12
CA GLN A 48 1.57 3.13 1.21
C GLN A 48 1.45 1.99 2.23
N GLN A 49 1.58 0.73 1.82
CA GLN A 49 1.58 -0.41 2.75
C GLN A 49 2.80 -0.34 3.66
N LYS A 50 3.99 -0.13 3.09
CA LYS A 50 5.25 0.00 3.84
C LYS A 50 5.16 1.15 4.85
N GLU A 51 4.86 2.36 4.39
CA GLU A 51 4.77 3.56 5.24
C GLU A 51 3.74 3.38 6.36
N ARG A 52 2.56 2.83 6.04
CA ARG A 52 1.50 2.62 7.03
C ARG A 52 1.87 1.54 8.04
N THR A 53 2.57 0.49 7.60
CA THR A 53 3.07 -0.57 8.48
C THR A 53 4.13 -0.02 9.40
N GLU A 54 5.12 0.70 8.88
CA GLU A 54 6.16 1.34 9.68
C GLU A 54 5.58 2.26 10.77
N GLN A 55 4.62 3.12 10.41
CA GLN A 55 4.03 4.07 11.34
C GLN A 55 3.09 3.43 12.37
N ARG A 56 2.29 2.42 11.98
CA ARG A 56 1.22 1.86 12.84
C ARG A 56 1.61 0.56 13.52
N ARG A 57 2.47 -0.22 12.88
CA ARG A 57 2.90 -1.57 13.28
C ARG A 57 4.40 -1.72 13.02
N PRO A 58 5.26 -0.96 13.71
CA PRO A 58 6.71 -1.08 13.57
C PRO A 58 7.21 -2.50 13.86
N ASP A 59 6.47 -3.28 14.66
CA ASP A 59 6.71 -4.69 14.90
C ASP A 59 6.59 -5.55 13.63
N LEU A 60 5.55 -5.33 12.82
CA LEU A 60 5.37 -6.00 11.53
C LEU A 60 6.38 -5.50 10.49
N TRP A 61 6.70 -4.21 10.52
CA TRP A 61 7.70 -3.61 9.63
C TRP A 61 9.09 -4.24 9.84
N ALA A 62 9.52 -4.39 11.10
CA ALA A 62 10.78 -5.04 11.43
C ALA A 62 10.80 -6.51 10.98
N GLN A 63 9.68 -7.24 11.09
CA GLN A 63 9.56 -8.60 10.61
C GLN A 63 9.67 -8.67 9.07
N TRP A 64 8.97 -7.77 8.37
CA TRP A 64 9.06 -7.68 6.91
C TRP A 64 10.49 -7.35 6.44
N GLN A 65 11.16 -6.40 7.10
CA GLN A 65 12.57 -6.05 6.81
C GLN A 65 13.52 -7.23 7.05
N ALA A 66 13.28 -8.03 8.10
CA ALA A 66 14.07 -9.23 8.37
C ALA A 66 13.88 -10.29 7.27
N GLU A 67 12.69 -10.37 6.68
CA GLU A 67 12.39 -11.26 5.55
C GLU A 67 12.90 -10.70 4.20
N HIS A 68 13.03 -9.37 4.07
CA HIS A 68 13.39 -8.67 2.82
C HIS A 68 14.59 -7.71 3.01
N PRO A 69 15.78 -8.19 3.41
CA PRO A 69 16.92 -7.33 3.74
C PRO A 69 17.50 -6.56 2.53
N GLY A 70 17.08 -6.86 1.30
CA GLY A 70 17.62 -6.28 0.06
C GLY A 70 16.80 -5.16 -0.57
N GLU A 71 15.59 -4.85 -0.06
CA GLU A 71 14.73 -3.80 -0.64
C GLU A 71 14.99 -2.39 -0.05
N GLN A 72 15.88 -2.27 0.93
CA GLN A 72 16.33 -0.99 1.48
C GLN A 72 17.72 -0.66 0.92
N GLY A 73 17.77 -0.25 -0.35
CA GLY A 73 18.98 0.18 -1.04
C GLY A 73 18.72 1.42 -1.89
#